data_AF-A0A2D6B0J7-F1
#
_entry.id   AF-A0A2D6B0J7-F1
#
_cell.length_a   1.000
_cell.length_b   1.000
_cell.length_c   1.000
_cell.angle_alpha   90.00
_cell.angle_beta   90.00
_cell.angle_gamma   90.00
#
_symmetry.space_group_name_H-M   'P 1'
#
loop_
_entity.id
_entity.type
_entity.pdbx_description
1 polymer ?
#
loop_
_entity_poly.entity_id
_entity_poly.type
_entity_poly.pdbx_seq_one_letter_code
_entity_poly.pdbx_strand_id
1 'polypeptide(L)'
;MNLGIPERLYQLLVAIGLFLIAYGFLRIDNSYKDYFKYIDRYRTYADSLEYLRIKRKESISILQEKARLLSKKYNTDNQIQVTDSTLIFIRALGGADDATLVTEKLETFWNNYEKLDFQIELLSSRVDKESHYLDERKSLKDSHEEESNQLLMFGSGLFVLGLFMWISTEIEPQKRKVFCESCGKRFSAMCTHGTNSDGSKNDFFCKNCFDNGEFVNPNLTESDVVQEVKKQISKRRFLTRFFTVARIKNLERWKGNRY
;
A
#
# COMPACT_ATOMS: atom_id res chain seq x y z
N MET A 1 21.62 35.98 -0.28
CA MET A 1 21.19 34.68 0.28
C MET A 1 19.75 34.84 0.69
N ASN A 2 18.81 34.09 0.11
CA ASN A 2 17.38 34.30 0.36
C ASN A 2 16.64 32.95 0.32
N LEU A 3 16.37 32.35 1.49
CA LEU A 3 15.64 31.08 1.61
C LEU A 3 14.11 31.33 1.57
N GLY A 4 13.67 31.96 0.49
CA GLY A 4 12.27 32.34 0.27
C GLY A 4 11.44 31.14 -0.19
N ILE A 5 11.08 30.23 0.72
CA ILE A 5 10.12 29.14 0.45
C ILE A 5 8.73 29.77 0.23
N PRO A 6 8.16 29.77 -1.00
CA PRO A 6 7.17 30.78 -1.35
C PRO A 6 5.73 30.27 -1.50
N GLU A 7 4.83 31.12 -1.04
CA GLU A 7 3.43 31.37 -1.42
C GLU A 7 2.57 30.21 -1.98
N ARG A 8 2.08 29.24 -1.18
CA ARG A 8 2.75 28.32 -0.22
C ARG A 8 1.93 27.04 -0.23
N LEU A 9 2.59 25.86 -0.15
CA LEU A 9 1.97 24.54 0.01
C LEU A 9 1.00 24.13 -1.13
N TYR A 10 1.39 23.15 -1.94
CA TYR A 10 0.51 22.45 -2.89
C TYR A 10 -0.25 21.36 -2.12
N GLN A 11 -1.39 21.77 -1.58
CA GLN A 11 -1.51 21.90 -0.12
C GLN A 11 -1.03 20.66 0.66
N LEU A 12 0.13 20.81 1.32
CA LEU A 12 0.96 19.79 2.00
C LEU A 12 0.98 18.39 1.35
N LEU A 13 1.37 18.32 0.08
CA LEU A 13 1.55 17.06 -0.67
C LEU A 13 0.24 16.26 -0.81
N VAL A 14 -0.80 16.94 -1.33
CA VAL A 14 -2.21 16.47 -1.33
C VAL A 14 -2.59 16.06 0.09
N ALA A 15 -2.45 17.06 0.95
CA ALA A 15 -2.50 17.09 2.41
C ALA A 15 -2.50 15.70 3.02
N ILE A 16 -1.34 15.28 3.50
CA ILE A 16 -1.23 14.06 4.31
C ILE A 16 -1.44 12.78 3.46
N GLY A 17 -1.85 12.88 2.19
CA GLY A 17 -2.01 11.80 1.22
C GLY A 17 -3.17 10.86 1.53
N LEU A 18 -4.17 11.27 2.33
CA LEU A 18 -5.12 10.42 3.10
C LEU A 18 -4.51 9.77 4.38
N PHE A 19 -3.36 10.24 4.83
CA PHE A 19 -2.49 9.76 5.93
C PHE A 19 -2.32 8.24 6.08
N LEU A 20 -2.15 7.46 5.04
CA LEU A 20 -2.01 7.74 3.62
C LEU A 20 -2.87 6.78 2.76
N ILE A 21 -3.29 5.55 3.08
CA ILE A 21 -3.25 4.73 4.27
C ILE A 21 -4.39 5.01 5.31
N ALA A 22 -4.54 6.15 5.98
CA ALA A 22 -5.24 6.31 7.28
C ALA A 22 -4.90 5.18 8.28
N TYR A 23 -3.60 4.89 8.39
CA TYR A 23 -3.02 3.65 8.94
C TYR A 23 -3.64 2.33 8.39
N GLY A 24 -4.16 2.31 7.17
CA GLY A 24 -4.67 1.14 6.46
C GLY A 24 -5.96 0.62 7.09
N PHE A 25 -6.89 1.52 7.43
CA PHE A 25 -7.98 1.24 8.37
C PHE A 25 -7.47 0.66 9.70
N LEU A 26 -6.43 1.31 10.24
CA LEU A 26 -5.62 0.87 11.38
C LEU A 26 -5.17 -0.61 11.30
N ARG A 27 -4.87 -1.06 10.06
CA ARG A 27 -4.45 -2.42 9.70
C ARG A 27 -5.46 -3.50 10.14
N ILE A 28 -6.76 -3.17 10.04
CA ILE A 28 -7.91 -4.03 10.37
C ILE A 28 -7.73 -4.65 11.77
N ASP A 29 -7.90 -3.74 12.73
CA ASP A 29 -7.44 -3.77 14.11
C ASP A 29 -7.43 -5.16 14.80
N ASN A 30 -6.25 -5.56 15.27
CA ASN A 30 -5.99 -6.70 16.17
C ASN A 30 -6.42 -8.11 15.72
N SER A 31 -6.87 -8.35 14.49
CA SER A 31 -7.24 -9.70 13.98
C SER A 31 -6.17 -10.79 14.22
N TYR A 32 -4.90 -10.41 14.21
CA TYR A 32 -3.76 -11.28 14.56
C TYR A 32 -3.84 -11.92 15.97
N LYS A 33 -4.44 -11.26 16.98
CA LYS A 33 -4.43 -11.76 18.37
C LYS A 33 -5.24 -13.04 18.55
N ASP A 34 -6.42 -13.13 17.93
CA ASP A 34 -7.19 -14.37 17.96
C ASP A 34 -6.55 -15.42 17.04
N TYR A 35 -6.03 -15.05 15.86
CA TYR A 35 -5.34 -16.00 14.96
C TYR A 35 -4.18 -16.73 15.66
N PHE A 36 -3.27 -16.02 16.34
CA PHE A 36 -2.18 -16.67 17.09
C PHE A 36 -2.69 -17.50 18.28
N LYS A 37 -3.76 -17.07 18.94
CA LYS A 37 -4.42 -17.84 20.02
C LYS A 37 -5.09 -19.12 19.53
N TYR A 38 -5.56 -19.18 18.27
CA TYR A 38 -5.96 -20.43 17.61
C TYR A 38 -4.77 -21.29 17.22
N ILE A 39 -3.67 -20.71 16.70
CA ILE A 39 -2.42 -21.44 16.43
C ILE A 39 -1.90 -22.13 17.69
N ASP A 40 -1.78 -21.43 18.80
CA ASP A 40 -1.18 -21.98 20.02
C ASP A 40 -2.10 -23.02 20.70
N ARG A 41 -3.43 -22.87 20.56
CA ARG A 41 -4.38 -23.92 20.96
C ARG A 41 -4.26 -25.17 20.07
N TYR A 42 -4.22 -24.98 18.75
CA TYR A 42 -4.04 -26.07 17.78
C TYR A 42 -2.74 -26.84 18.06
N ARG A 43 -1.62 -26.12 18.25
CA ARG A 43 -0.33 -26.69 18.69
C ARG A 43 -0.47 -27.47 19.99
N THR A 44 -1.06 -26.87 21.03
CA THR A 44 -1.26 -27.54 22.33
C THR A 44 -2.00 -28.87 22.18
N TYR A 45 -3.01 -28.95 21.31
CA TYR A 45 -3.71 -30.21 21.04
C TYR A 45 -2.92 -31.17 20.13
N ALA A 46 -2.18 -30.68 19.13
CA ALA A 46 -1.34 -31.50 18.26
C ALA A 46 -0.14 -32.12 19.01
N ASP A 47 0.53 -31.34 19.86
CA ASP A 47 1.62 -31.79 20.72
C ASP A 47 1.11 -32.81 21.75
N SER A 48 -0.07 -32.56 22.33
CA SER A 48 -0.75 -33.53 23.20
C SER A 48 -1.11 -34.81 22.46
N LEU A 49 -1.56 -34.72 21.21
CA LEU A 49 -1.93 -35.87 20.38
C LEU A 49 -0.69 -36.72 20.03
N GLU A 50 0.43 -36.10 19.69
CA GLU A 50 1.67 -36.85 19.41
C GLU A 50 2.28 -37.44 20.68
N TYR A 51 2.19 -36.75 21.83
CA TYR A 51 2.53 -37.35 23.13
C TYR A 51 1.70 -38.61 23.41
N LEU A 52 0.37 -38.58 23.20
CA LEU A 52 -0.47 -39.76 23.37
C LEU A 52 -0.15 -40.86 22.35
N ARG A 53 0.16 -40.53 21.08
CA ARG A 53 0.61 -41.50 20.07
C ARG A 53 1.94 -42.16 20.42
N ILE A 54 2.89 -41.43 21.01
CA ILE A 54 4.14 -41.98 21.55
C ILE A 54 3.82 -42.94 22.71
N LYS A 55 2.99 -42.51 23.65
CA LYS A 55 2.51 -43.34 24.76
C LYS A 55 1.75 -44.59 24.29
N ARG A 56 1.07 -44.53 23.14
CA ARG A 56 0.42 -45.70 22.52
C ARG A 56 1.45 -46.69 21.97
N LYS A 57 2.50 -46.21 21.29
CA LYS A 57 3.64 -47.06 20.84
C LYS A 57 4.31 -47.76 22.03
N GLU A 58 4.51 -47.04 23.13
CA GLU A 58 5.01 -47.60 24.40
C GLU A 58 4.04 -48.64 24.98
N SER A 59 2.75 -48.33 25.08
CA SER A 59 1.72 -49.24 25.61
C SER A 59 1.58 -50.52 24.79
N ILE A 60 1.71 -50.44 23.46
CA ILE A 60 1.73 -51.62 22.56
C ILE A 60 2.96 -52.48 22.88
N SER A 61 4.15 -51.88 22.96
CA SER A 61 5.40 -52.59 23.27
C SER A 61 5.34 -53.31 24.63
N ILE A 62 4.86 -52.61 25.67
CA ILE A 62 4.65 -53.17 27.02
C ILE A 62 3.67 -54.35 26.97
N LEU A 63 2.55 -54.20 26.26
CA LEU A 63 1.52 -55.23 26.15
C LEU A 63 2.02 -56.46 25.38
N GLN A 64 2.73 -56.28 24.26
CA GLN A 64 3.37 -57.36 23.50
C GLN A 64 4.37 -58.14 24.38
N GLU A 65 5.25 -57.45 25.11
CA GLU A 65 6.23 -58.10 25.98
C GLU A 65 5.56 -58.81 27.16
N LYS A 66 4.52 -58.22 27.77
CA LYS A 66 3.74 -58.89 28.81
C LYS A 66 3.06 -60.15 28.28
N ALA A 67 2.45 -60.09 27.10
CA ALA A 67 1.81 -61.24 26.48
C ALA A 67 2.83 -62.34 26.15
N ARG A 68 3.95 -62.00 25.53
CA ARG A 68 5.06 -62.93 25.24
C ARG A 68 5.60 -63.62 26.51
N LEU A 69 5.81 -62.87 27.59
CA LEU A 69 6.29 -63.41 28.86
C LEU A 69 5.25 -64.29 29.57
N LEU A 70 3.97 -63.91 29.55
CA LEU A 70 2.88 -64.69 30.13
C LEU A 70 2.67 -65.99 29.34
N SER A 71 2.55 -65.91 28.02
CA SER A 71 2.39 -67.06 27.12
C SER A 71 3.54 -68.06 27.29
N LYS A 72 4.80 -67.60 27.37
CA LYS A 72 5.94 -68.46 27.68
C LYS A 72 5.90 -69.07 29.09
N LYS A 73 5.45 -68.31 30.10
CA LYS A 73 5.35 -68.81 31.49
C LYS A 73 4.28 -69.90 31.64
N TYR A 74 3.19 -69.78 30.88
CA TYR A 74 1.98 -70.57 31.00
C TYR A 74 1.76 -71.53 29.81
N ASN A 75 2.81 -71.78 29.02
CA ASN A 75 2.83 -72.67 27.84
C ASN A 75 1.59 -72.54 26.93
N THR A 76 1.23 -71.31 26.60
CA THR A 76 0.06 -70.93 25.81
C THR A 76 0.48 -70.11 24.58
N ASP A 77 -0.42 -70.00 23.59
CA ASP A 77 -0.21 -69.14 22.43
C ASP A 77 -0.26 -67.65 22.81
N ASN A 78 0.40 -66.81 22.00
CA ASN A 78 0.38 -65.36 22.21
C ASN A 78 -0.96 -64.74 21.84
N GLN A 79 -1.72 -64.36 22.87
CA GLN A 79 -3.04 -63.73 22.76
C GLN A 79 -3.00 -62.31 22.16
N ILE A 80 -1.83 -61.64 22.09
CA ILE A 80 -1.68 -60.30 21.52
C ILE A 80 -0.96 -60.36 20.16
N GLN A 81 -1.66 -59.93 19.11
CA GLN A 81 -1.14 -59.85 17.75
C GLN A 81 -1.05 -58.38 17.31
N VAL A 82 0.00 -58.04 16.56
CA VAL A 82 0.18 -56.74 15.92
C VAL A 82 0.37 -56.93 14.43
N THR A 83 -0.43 -56.23 13.65
CA THR A 83 -0.29 -56.01 12.20
C THR A 83 0.05 -54.53 11.98
N ASP A 84 0.53 -54.16 10.80
CA ASP A 84 1.08 -52.83 10.47
C ASP A 84 0.21 -51.62 10.90
N SER A 85 -1.11 -51.81 11.00
CA SER A 85 -2.08 -50.79 11.42
C SER A 85 -3.02 -51.20 12.58
N THR A 86 -2.94 -52.44 13.09
CA THR A 86 -3.96 -52.99 14.01
C THR A 86 -3.34 -53.83 15.13
N LEU A 87 -3.80 -53.59 16.36
CA LEU A 87 -3.55 -54.42 17.54
C LEU A 87 -4.78 -55.30 17.81
N ILE A 88 -4.59 -56.60 18.03
CA ILE A 88 -5.67 -57.59 18.24
C ILE A 88 -5.40 -58.36 19.54
N PHE A 89 -6.45 -58.55 20.36
CA PHE A 89 -6.42 -59.37 21.57
C PHE A 89 -7.42 -60.52 21.48
N ILE A 90 -6.89 -61.75 21.45
CA ILE A 90 -7.64 -63.00 21.40
C ILE A 90 -7.87 -63.47 22.84
N ARG A 91 -9.07 -63.21 23.36
CA ARG A 91 -9.47 -63.58 24.73
C ARG A 91 -9.89 -65.05 24.82
N ALA A 92 -9.41 -65.77 25.83
CA ALA A 92 -9.98 -67.05 26.23
C ALA A 92 -11.25 -66.81 27.08
N LEU A 93 -12.32 -67.54 26.79
CA LEU A 93 -13.65 -67.31 27.38
C LEU A 93 -14.08 -68.45 28.31
N GLY A 94 -13.38 -68.56 29.44
CA GLY A 94 -13.81 -69.35 30.59
C GLY A 94 -13.20 -70.75 30.66
N GLY A 95 -12.88 -71.14 31.89
CA GLY A 95 -12.17 -72.38 32.22
C GLY A 95 -11.35 -72.19 33.49
N ALA A 96 -10.74 -73.27 33.97
CA ALA A 96 -9.67 -73.21 34.97
C ALA A 96 -8.30 -73.41 34.30
N ASP A 97 -8.15 -72.89 33.06
CA ASP A 97 -7.00 -73.13 32.21
C ASP A 97 -6.00 -71.96 32.23
N ASP A 98 -4.78 -72.28 31.81
CA ASP A 98 -3.68 -71.32 31.73
C ASP A 98 -3.98 -70.17 30.74
N ALA A 99 -4.79 -70.41 29.69
CA ALA A 99 -5.16 -69.38 28.72
C ALA A 99 -6.09 -68.31 29.32
N THR A 100 -7.11 -68.70 30.09
CA THR A 100 -7.99 -67.75 30.81
C THR A 100 -7.19 -66.92 31.81
N LEU A 101 -6.24 -67.54 32.50
CA LEU A 101 -5.35 -66.87 33.45
C LEU A 101 -4.36 -65.89 32.78
N VAL A 102 -3.98 -66.11 31.53
CA VAL A 102 -3.22 -65.15 30.71
C VAL A 102 -4.13 -63.99 30.26
N THR A 103 -5.36 -64.28 29.83
CA THR A 103 -6.34 -63.25 29.43
C THR A 103 -6.62 -62.27 30.57
N GLU A 104 -6.95 -62.75 31.77
CA GLU A 104 -7.22 -61.91 32.95
C GLU A 104 -6.06 -60.94 33.26
N LYS A 105 -4.81 -61.43 33.14
CA LYS A 105 -3.60 -60.63 33.42
C LYS A 105 -3.28 -59.62 32.34
N LEU A 106 -3.70 -59.85 31.10
CA LEU A 106 -3.57 -58.90 29.99
C LEU A 106 -4.71 -57.87 29.98
N GLU A 107 -5.90 -58.24 30.45
CA GLU A 107 -7.11 -57.40 30.43
C GLU A 107 -6.88 -56.02 31.07
N THR A 108 -6.10 -55.92 32.15
CA THR A 108 -5.75 -54.61 32.76
C THR A 108 -4.88 -53.74 31.85
N PHE A 109 -3.93 -54.32 31.12
CA PHE A 109 -3.09 -53.60 30.15
C PHE A 109 -3.90 -53.24 28.90
N TRP A 110 -4.78 -54.14 28.44
CA TRP A 110 -5.69 -53.92 27.32
C TRP A 110 -6.64 -52.75 27.56
N ASN A 111 -7.35 -52.75 28.70
CA ASN A 111 -8.25 -51.66 29.09
C ASN A 111 -7.54 -50.31 29.21
N ASN A 112 -6.24 -50.28 29.51
CA ASN A 112 -5.45 -49.05 29.55
C ASN A 112 -5.01 -48.60 28.15
N TYR A 113 -4.74 -49.54 27.24
CA TYR A 113 -4.54 -49.26 25.82
C TYR A 113 -5.82 -48.70 25.17
N GLU A 114 -6.98 -49.34 25.35
CA GLU A 114 -8.26 -48.88 24.76
C GLU A 114 -8.63 -47.46 25.22
N LYS A 115 -8.48 -47.17 26.52
CA LYS A 115 -8.71 -45.81 27.06
C LYS A 115 -7.76 -44.77 26.45
N LEU A 116 -6.52 -45.16 26.16
CA LEU A 116 -5.53 -44.29 25.52
C LEU A 116 -5.83 -44.08 24.03
N ASP A 117 -6.27 -45.13 23.33
CA ASP A 117 -6.62 -45.06 21.90
C ASP A 117 -7.89 -44.23 21.66
N PHE A 118 -8.90 -44.40 22.51
CA PHE A 118 -10.09 -43.55 22.53
C PHE A 118 -9.77 -42.09 22.88
N GLN A 119 -8.79 -41.83 23.77
CA GLN A 119 -8.29 -40.47 24.01
C GLN A 119 -7.58 -39.88 22.77
N ILE A 120 -6.87 -40.70 22.00
CA ILE A 120 -6.25 -40.30 20.73
C ILE A 120 -7.31 -39.96 19.68
N GLU A 121 -8.35 -40.78 19.53
CA GLU A 121 -9.46 -40.53 18.60
C GLU A 121 -10.25 -39.24 18.94
N LEU A 122 -10.63 -39.07 20.21
CA LEU A 122 -11.31 -37.86 20.68
C LEU A 122 -10.45 -36.60 20.48
N LEU A 123 -9.14 -36.71 20.68
CA LEU A 123 -8.22 -35.59 20.51
C LEU A 123 -7.87 -35.32 19.05
N SER A 124 -7.73 -36.33 18.20
CA SER A 124 -7.54 -36.13 16.75
C SER A 124 -8.77 -35.44 16.16
N SER A 125 -9.97 -35.91 16.49
CA SER A 125 -11.22 -35.26 16.07
C SER A 125 -11.37 -33.82 16.60
N ARG A 126 -10.58 -33.39 17.60
CA ARG A 126 -10.48 -31.99 18.04
C ARG A 126 -9.40 -31.23 17.29
N VAL A 127 -8.24 -31.84 17.04
CA VAL A 127 -7.17 -31.28 16.20
C VAL A 127 -7.67 -31.00 14.79
N ASP A 128 -8.42 -31.92 14.19
CA ASP A 128 -9.00 -31.78 12.84
C ASP A 128 -10.04 -30.63 12.75
N LYS A 129 -10.77 -30.37 13.84
CA LYS A 129 -11.72 -29.25 13.91
C LYS A 129 -11.01 -27.92 14.12
N GLU A 130 -10.01 -27.88 15.00
CA GLU A 130 -9.22 -26.67 15.24
C GLU A 130 -8.30 -26.33 14.06
N SER A 131 -7.86 -27.31 13.23
CA SER A 131 -7.17 -27.03 11.96
C SER A 131 -8.10 -26.42 10.91
N HIS A 132 -9.33 -26.93 10.77
CA HIS A 132 -10.33 -26.32 9.88
C HIS A 132 -10.62 -24.86 10.28
N TYR A 133 -10.83 -24.59 11.57
CA TYR A 133 -11.00 -23.21 12.06
C TYR A 133 -9.72 -22.37 11.88
N LEU A 134 -8.53 -22.96 11.97
CA LEU A 134 -7.27 -22.26 11.73
C LEU A 134 -7.12 -21.83 10.27
N ASP A 135 -7.44 -22.70 9.30
CA ASP A 135 -7.39 -22.37 7.87
C ASP A 135 -8.46 -21.34 7.47
N GLU A 136 -9.67 -21.46 8.01
CA GLU A 136 -10.73 -20.44 7.86
C GLU A 136 -10.26 -19.08 8.39
N ARG A 137 -9.73 -19.03 9.62
CA ARG A 137 -9.21 -17.80 10.23
C ARG A 137 -7.99 -17.25 9.50
N LYS A 138 -7.14 -18.11 8.93
CA LYS A 138 -6.02 -17.71 8.09
C LYS A 138 -6.51 -17.00 6.84
N SER A 139 -7.46 -17.58 6.10
CA SER A 139 -7.98 -16.97 4.86
C SER A 139 -8.58 -15.58 5.10
N LEU A 140 -9.32 -15.40 6.19
CA LEU A 140 -9.87 -14.11 6.61
C LEU A 140 -8.76 -13.10 6.95
N LYS A 141 -7.74 -13.54 7.69
CA LYS A 141 -6.56 -12.73 8.05
C LYS A 141 -5.67 -12.39 6.84
N ASP A 142 -5.63 -13.22 5.81
CA ASP A 142 -4.93 -12.94 4.56
C ASP A 142 -5.72 -11.96 3.67
N SER A 143 -7.05 -12.12 3.56
CA SER A 143 -7.94 -11.19 2.86
C SER A 143 -7.83 -9.75 3.39
N HIS A 144 -7.88 -9.57 4.71
CA HIS A 144 -7.73 -8.26 5.35
C HIS A 144 -6.34 -7.62 5.16
N GLU A 145 -5.30 -8.44 5.02
CA GLU A 145 -3.95 -7.93 4.73
C GLU A 145 -3.84 -7.42 3.28
N GLU A 146 -4.55 -8.03 2.33
CA GLU A 146 -4.64 -7.54 0.96
C GLU A 146 -5.52 -6.28 0.83
N GLU A 147 -6.67 -6.20 1.52
CA GLU A 147 -7.49 -4.98 1.61
C GLU A 147 -6.68 -3.79 2.15
N SER A 148 -5.90 -4.01 3.22
CA SER A 148 -4.97 -3.01 3.76
C SER A 148 -3.91 -2.59 2.74
N ASN A 149 -3.39 -3.51 1.93
CA ASN A 149 -2.38 -3.24 0.91
C ASN A 149 -2.92 -2.45 -0.30
N GLN A 150 -4.19 -2.63 -0.67
CA GLN A 150 -4.81 -1.81 -1.71
C GLN A 150 -4.98 -0.36 -1.24
N LEU A 151 -5.40 -0.16 0.01
CA LEU A 151 -5.41 1.16 0.67
C LEU A 151 -4.01 1.79 0.76
N LEU A 152 -2.95 0.97 0.86
CA LEU A 152 -1.54 1.42 0.79
C LEU A 152 -1.16 2.00 -0.60
N MET A 153 -1.69 1.43 -1.70
CA MET A 153 -1.41 1.95 -3.05
C MET A 153 -2.17 3.24 -3.40
N PHE A 154 -3.47 3.34 -3.08
CA PHE A 154 -4.25 4.52 -3.49
C PHE A 154 -3.72 5.83 -2.88
N GLY A 155 -3.21 5.76 -1.65
CA GLY A 155 -2.55 6.86 -0.97
C GLY A 155 -1.27 7.37 -1.61
N SER A 156 -0.39 6.44 -1.96
CA SER A 156 0.90 6.77 -2.56
C SER A 156 0.73 7.39 -3.95
N GLY A 157 -0.34 7.02 -4.67
CA GLY A 157 -0.79 7.74 -5.87
C GLY A 157 -1.15 9.21 -5.62
N LEU A 158 -1.92 9.53 -4.58
CA LEU A 158 -2.28 10.92 -4.26
C LEU A 158 -1.10 11.76 -3.78
N PHE A 159 -0.19 11.19 -2.99
CA PHE A 159 1.06 11.86 -2.60
C PHE A 159 1.87 12.28 -3.84
N VAL A 160 2.06 11.38 -4.81
CA VAL A 160 2.75 11.67 -6.07
C VAL A 160 2.00 12.72 -6.91
N LEU A 161 0.67 12.68 -6.94
CA LEU A 161 -0.16 13.67 -7.64
C LEU A 161 0.11 15.09 -7.11
N GLY A 162 0.26 15.24 -5.78
CA GLY A 162 0.66 16.51 -5.18
C GLY A 162 2.03 16.97 -5.66
N LEU A 163 3.03 16.09 -5.55
CA LEU A 163 4.42 16.36 -5.92
C LEU A 163 4.53 16.91 -7.36
N PHE A 164 3.72 16.39 -8.29
CA PHE A 164 3.63 16.88 -9.66
C PHE A 164 3.05 18.31 -9.79
N MET A 165 2.02 18.65 -9.01
CA MET A 165 1.42 20.00 -9.06
C MET A 165 2.40 21.08 -8.60
N TRP A 166 3.26 20.80 -7.61
CA TRP A 166 4.29 21.74 -7.15
C TRP A 166 5.25 22.16 -8.26
N ILE A 167 5.87 21.16 -8.88
CA ILE A 167 6.86 21.33 -9.94
C ILE A 167 6.23 22.11 -11.11
N SER A 168 4.94 21.86 -11.38
CA SER A 168 4.17 22.61 -12.38
C SER A 168 3.97 24.10 -12.01
N THR A 169 3.79 24.44 -10.73
CA THR A 169 3.62 25.84 -10.28
C THR A 169 4.93 26.63 -10.18
N GLU A 170 6.07 25.96 -9.96
CA GLU A 170 7.37 26.61 -9.79
C GLU A 170 8.05 26.95 -11.14
N ILE A 171 7.51 26.41 -12.25
CA ILE A 171 7.99 26.60 -13.62
C ILE A 171 6.98 27.44 -14.44
N GLU A 172 6.71 28.68 -14.01
CA GLU A 172 6.12 29.71 -14.90
C GLU A 172 7.24 30.36 -15.75
N PRO A 173 7.35 30.09 -17.06
CA PRO A 173 8.33 30.76 -17.91
C PRO A 173 7.92 32.23 -18.13
N GLN A 174 8.83 33.17 -17.83
CA GLN A 174 8.54 34.61 -17.96
C GLN A 174 8.00 34.95 -19.35
N LYS A 175 6.75 35.45 -19.36
CA LYS A 175 5.88 35.45 -20.53
C LYS A 175 6.13 36.66 -21.44
N ARG A 176 7.29 36.67 -22.09
CA ARG A 176 7.73 37.72 -23.03
C ARG A 176 6.60 38.17 -23.96
N LYS A 177 6.25 39.46 -23.92
CA LYS A 177 5.23 39.99 -24.83
C LYS A 177 5.78 39.92 -26.27
N VAL A 178 4.94 39.50 -27.23
CA VAL A 178 5.31 39.44 -28.65
C VAL A 178 5.34 40.84 -29.30
N PHE A 179 4.75 41.84 -28.63
CA PHE A 179 4.68 43.22 -29.07
C PHE A 179 5.03 44.17 -27.91
N CYS A 180 5.63 45.32 -28.23
CA CYS A 180 5.93 46.37 -27.27
C CYS A 180 4.64 47.05 -26.76
N GLU A 181 4.45 47.07 -25.44
CA GLU A 181 3.26 47.61 -24.75
C GLU A 181 3.24 49.15 -24.64
N SER A 182 4.04 49.85 -25.45
CA SER A 182 4.04 51.31 -25.62
C SER A 182 3.70 51.70 -27.07
N CYS A 183 4.46 51.19 -28.06
CA CYS A 183 4.26 51.52 -29.47
C CYS A 183 3.58 50.43 -30.33
N GLY A 184 3.27 49.26 -29.77
CA GLY A 184 2.59 48.16 -30.46
C GLY A 184 3.41 47.43 -31.53
N LYS A 185 4.68 47.83 -31.78
CA LYS A 185 5.59 47.15 -32.71
C LYS A 185 5.89 45.72 -32.25
N ARG A 186 6.08 44.79 -33.19
CA ARG A 186 6.46 43.40 -32.89
C ARG A 186 7.97 43.34 -32.60
N PHE A 187 8.36 42.60 -31.57
CA PHE A 187 9.79 42.37 -31.30
C PHE A 187 10.43 41.58 -32.45
N SER A 188 11.64 41.99 -32.83
CA SER A 188 12.40 41.47 -33.98
C SER A 188 13.86 41.95 -33.91
N ALA A 189 14.71 41.51 -34.84
CA ALA A 189 16.09 42.00 -34.95
C ALA A 189 16.21 43.54 -35.11
N MET A 190 15.19 44.19 -35.67
CA MET A 190 15.11 45.67 -35.82
C MET A 190 14.33 46.36 -34.68
N CYS A 191 13.79 45.61 -33.73
CA CYS A 191 12.95 46.12 -32.64
C CYS A 191 13.21 45.27 -31.40
N THR A 192 14.34 45.53 -30.75
CA THR A 192 14.84 44.79 -29.58
C THR A 192 14.16 45.24 -28.28
N HIS A 193 14.22 44.37 -27.27
CA HIS A 193 13.88 44.69 -25.88
C HIS A 193 14.78 45.81 -25.34
N GLY A 194 14.21 46.70 -24.54
CA GLY A 194 14.97 47.73 -23.80
C GLY A 194 15.59 47.17 -22.52
N THR A 195 16.27 48.01 -21.75
CA THR A 195 16.77 47.68 -20.40
C THR A 195 15.94 48.29 -19.28
N ASN A 196 15.90 47.60 -18.14
CA ASN A 196 15.52 48.13 -16.85
C ASN A 196 16.72 48.86 -16.19
N SER A 197 16.53 49.49 -15.04
CA SER A 197 17.57 50.25 -14.32
C SER A 197 18.70 49.39 -13.74
N ASP A 198 18.48 48.08 -13.58
CA ASP A 198 19.49 47.08 -13.21
C ASP A 198 20.25 46.51 -14.43
N GLY A 199 19.96 46.98 -15.65
CA GLY A 199 20.50 46.46 -16.90
C GLY A 199 19.87 45.17 -17.41
N SER A 200 18.89 44.59 -16.70
CA SER A 200 18.12 43.44 -17.18
C SER A 200 17.23 43.81 -18.38
N LYS A 201 16.85 42.84 -19.21
CA LYS A 201 16.00 43.07 -20.39
C LYS A 201 14.55 43.27 -19.98
N ASN A 202 13.90 44.29 -20.55
CA ASN A 202 12.48 44.53 -20.35
C ASN A 202 11.62 43.68 -21.30
N ASP A 203 10.85 42.75 -20.77
CA ASP A 203 10.04 41.79 -21.54
C ASP A 203 8.68 42.35 -22.05
N PHE A 204 8.41 43.64 -21.80
CA PHE A 204 7.17 44.35 -22.19
C PHE A 204 7.41 45.48 -23.19
N PHE A 205 8.57 46.14 -23.15
CA PHE A 205 8.87 47.34 -23.94
C PHE A 205 10.12 47.19 -24.82
N CYS A 206 10.10 47.82 -25.98
CA CYS A 206 11.27 47.91 -26.85
C CYS A 206 12.19 49.08 -26.46
N LYS A 207 13.48 48.96 -26.81
CA LYS A 207 14.52 49.95 -26.54
C LYS A 207 14.13 51.38 -26.97
N ASN A 208 13.41 51.52 -28.08
CA ASN A 208 12.97 52.82 -28.61
C ASN A 208 11.70 53.38 -27.89
N CYS A 209 11.35 52.86 -26.72
CA CYS A 209 10.23 53.31 -25.88
C CYS A 209 10.62 53.40 -24.42
N PHE A 210 11.37 52.42 -23.92
CA PHE A 210 11.84 52.32 -22.54
C PHE A 210 13.24 51.73 -22.55
N ASP A 211 14.18 52.36 -21.84
CA ASP A 211 15.58 51.92 -21.75
C ASP A 211 16.22 52.46 -20.47
N ASN A 212 17.17 51.72 -19.90
CA ASN A 212 17.82 51.99 -18.61
C ASN A 212 16.87 52.28 -17.43
N GLY A 213 15.62 51.78 -17.50
CA GLY A 213 14.59 51.98 -16.47
C GLY A 213 13.65 53.18 -16.68
N GLU A 214 13.82 53.97 -17.76
CA GLU A 214 13.00 55.16 -18.02
C GLU A 214 12.37 55.16 -19.42
N PHE A 215 11.26 55.91 -19.60
CA PHE A 215 10.66 56.09 -20.92
C PHE A 215 11.44 57.11 -21.75
N VAL A 216 12.03 56.65 -22.86
CA VAL A 216 12.87 57.45 -23.79
C VAL A 216 12.15 58.69 -24.35
N ASN A 217 10.82 58.70 -24.32
CA ASN A 217 10.02 59.92 -24.44
C ASN A 217 8.84 59.84 -23.47
N PRO A 218 8.88 60.54 -22.31
CA PRO A 218 7.82 60.49 -21.31
C PRO A 218 6.58 61.26 -21.77
N ASN A 219 6.78 62.40 -22.46
CA ASN A 219 5.72 63.31 -22.94
C ASN A 219 4.92 62.77 -24.14
N LEU A 220 5.30 61.62 -24.69
CA LEU A 220 4.60 60.96 -25.79
C LEU A 220 3.19 60.52 -25.35
N THR A 221 2.14 60.96 -26.05
CA THR A 221 0.75 60.58 -25.74
C THR A 221 0.27 59.38 -26.56
N GLU A 222 -0.81 58.73 -26.11
CA GLU A 222 -1.55 57.73 -26.90
C GLU A 222 -1.94 58.30 -28.27
N SER A 223 -2.33 59.58 -28.32
CA SER A 223 -2.79 60.23 -29.53
C SER A 223 -1.68 60.37 -30.59
N ASP A 224 -0.44 60.63 -30.17
CA ASP A 224 0.73 60.74 -31.06
C ASP A 224 1.07 59.39 -31.69
N VAL A 225 1.08 58.33 -30.86
CA VAL A 225 1.32 56.95 -31.32
C VAL A 225 0.22 56.50 -32.28
N VAL A 226 -1.05 56.82 -31.98
CA VAL A 226 -2.18 56.55 -32.86
C VAL A 226 -2.07 57.33 -34.18
N GLN A 227 -1.66 58.60 -34.17
CA GLN A 227 -1.42 59.38 -35.39
C GLN A 227 -0.27 58.80 -36.23
N GLU A 228 0.87 58.50 -35.60
CA GLU A 228 2.05 58.01 -36.30
C GLU A 228 1.81 56.62 -36.91
N VAL A 229 1.20 55.70 -36.17
CA VAL A 229 0.82 54.40 -36.74
C VAL A 229 -0.22 54.59 -37.85
N LYS A 230 -1.22 55.48 -37.71
CA LYS A 230 -2.19 55.79 -38.80
C LYS A 230 -1.51 56.23 -40.10
N LYS A 231 -0.40 56.99 -40.05
CA LYS A 231 0.40 57.34 -41.25
C LYS A 231 1.01 56.07 -41.87
N GLN A 232 1.70 55.26 -41.06
CA GLN A 232 2.39 54.04 -41.50
C GLN A 232 1.44 52.98 -42.08
N ILE A 233 0.20 52.88 -41.57
CA ILE A 233 -0.82 51.93 -42.06
C ILE A 233 -1.87 52.57 -42.99
N SER A 234 -1.67 53.80 -43.45
CA SER A 234 -2.59 54.56 -44.31
C SER A 234 -3.09 53.76 -45.52
N LYS A 235 -2.19 53.06 -46.21
CA LYS A 235 -2.44 52.21 -47.39
C LYS A 235 -3.03 50.82 -47.07
N ARG A 236 -3.39 50.51 -45.81
CA ARG A 236 -4.01 49.21 -45.43
C ARG A 236 -5.55 49.29 -45.46
N ARG A 237 -6.21 48.12 -45.53
CA ARG A 237 -7.68 48.00 -45.50
C ARG A 237 -8.27 48.62 -44.23
N PHE A 238 -9.49 49.17 -44.32
CA PHE A 238 -10.17 49.86 -43.23
C PHE A 238 -10.21 49.06 -41.91
N LEU A 239 -10.62 47.79 -41.97
CA LEU A 239 -10.66 46.91 -40.79
C LEU A 239 -9.28 46.73 -40.13
N THR A 240 -8.23 46.54 -40.92
CA THR A 240 -6.84 46.47 -40.41
C THR A 240 -6.44 47.77 -39.72
N ARG A 241 -6.85 48.91 -40.26
CA ARG A 241 -6.60 50.23 -39.66
C ARG A 241 -7.36 50.39 -38.33
N PHE A 242 -8.63 49.99 -38.29
CA PHE A 242 -9.47 50.01 -37.10
C PHE A 242 -8.91 49.14 -35.97
N PHE A 243 -8.68 47.85 -36.22
CA PHE A 243 -8.15 46.92 -35.21
C PHE A 243 -6.75 47.30 -34.72
N THR A 244 -5.88 47.83 -35.60
CA THR A 244 -4.54 48.28 -35.17
C THR A 244 -4.63 49.47 -34.21
N VAL A 245 -5.51 50.44 -34.46
CA VAL A 245 -5.73 51.60 -33.57
C VAL A 245 -6.41 51.16 -32.27
N ALA A 246 -7.43 50.31 -32.33
CA ALA A 246 -8.11 49.77 -31.15
C ALA A 246 -7.16 48.99 -30.22
N ARG A 247 -6.16 48.29 -30.80
CA ARG A 247 -5.11 47.62 -30.03
C ARG A 247 -4.14 48.60 -29.36
N ILE A 248 -3.77 49.72 -30.01
CA ILE A 248 -2.89 50.74 -29.41
C ILE A 248 -3.52 51.32 -28.15
N LYS A 249 -4.82 51.66 -28.18
CA LYS A 249 -5.59 52.09 -27.01
C LYS A 249 -5.63 51.10 -25.84
N ASN A 250 -5.17 49.87 -26.05
CA ASN A 250 -5.24 48.77 -25.09
C ASN A 250 -3.87 48.22 -24.65
N LEU A 251 -2.76 48.88 -25.02
CA LEU A 251 -1.42 48.53 -24.54
C LEU A 251 -1.23 48.99 -23.08
N GLU A 252 -0.33 48.33 -22.33
CA GLU A 252 -0.15 48.59 -20.89
C GLU A 252 0.17 50.05 -20.56
N ARG A 253 0.98 50.77 -21.37
CA ARG A 253 1.33 52.18 -21.12
C ARG A 253 0.12 53.14 -21.13
N TRP A 254 -0.93 52.80 -21.88
CA TRP A 254 -2.09 53.69 -22.08
C TRP A 254 -3.32 53.27 -21.25
N LYS A 255 -3.19 52.18 -20.48
CA LYS A 255 -4.14 51.79 -19.43
C LYS A 255 -3.71 52.44 -18.12
N GLY A 256 -4.64 53.10 -17.45
CA GLY A 256 -4.33 54.04 -16.36
C GLY A 256 -3.51 53.46 -15.20
N ASN A 257 -2.63 54.31 -14.66
CA ASN A 257 -1.91 54.15 -13.39
C ASN A 257 -1.04 52.88 -13.28
N ARG A 258 -0.15 52.65 -14.26
CA ARG A 258 1.01 51.75 -14.11
C ARG A 258 2.36 52.43 -14.41
N TYR A 259 2.35 53.53 -15.17
CA TYR A 259 3.49 54.31 -15.65
C TYR A 259 3.06 55.76 -15.86
#